data_AF-A0A835LU13-F1
#
_entry.id   AF-A0A835LU13-F1
#
_cell.length_a   1.000
_cell.length_b   1.000
_cell.length_c   1.000
_cell.angle_alpha   90.00
_cell.angle_beta   90.00
_cell.angle_gamma   90.00
#
_symmetry.space_group_name_H-M   'P 1'
#
loop_
_entity.id
_entity.type
_entity.pdbx_description
1 polymer ?
#
loop_
_entity_poly.entity_id
_entity_poly.type
_entity_poly.pdbx_seq_one_letter_code
_entity_poly.pdbx_strand_id
1 'polypeptide(L)'
;MLYQSSMIRENTSVLTKDQFQELILGLELTGSPFLVRLKPPIGVETVDEALPEGFEERVRGRGIVHGGWVQQQLILSHPSVGCFISHAGFGSMYESLISSCQIVTVPHTADQFENAKVMT
;
A
#
# COMPACT_ATOMS: atom_id res chain seq x y z
N MET A 1 -5.31 -6.88 -9.90
CA MET A 1 -4.52 -6.89 -8.65
C MET A 1 -4.64 -5.52 -7.98
N LEU A 2 -4.80 -5.51 -6.66
CA LEU A 2 -4.68 -4.31 -5.83
C LEU A 2 -3.20 -4.04 -5.56
N TYR A 3 -2.76 -2.80 -5.67
CA TYR A 3 -1.44 -2.40 -5.26
C TYR A 3 -1.53 -1.29 -4.21
N GLN A 4 -0.79 -1.39 -3.11
CA GLN A 4 -0.66 -0.32 -2.13
C GLN A 4 0.81 -0.03 -1.88
N SER A 5 1.18 1.25 -1.91
CA SER A 5 2.56 1.67 -1.66
C SER A 5 2.62 2.71 -0.57
N SER A 6 3.72 2.66 0.17
CA SER A 6 4.17 3.71 1.07
C SER A 6 5.54 4.19 0.55
N MET A 7 5.60 5.35 -0.11
CA MET A 7 6.83 5.79 -0.77
C MET A 7 7.90 6.21 0.24
N ILE A 8 9.18 5.94 -0.06
CA ILE A 8 10.32 6.13 0.87
C ILE A 8 10.68 7.61 1.11
N ARG A 9 10.26 8.53 0.22
CA ARG A 9 10.74 9.92 0.22
C ARG A 9 9.80 10.95 0.85
N GLU A 10 8.60 10.54 1.21
CA GLU A 10 7.64 11.40 1.89
C GLU A 10 7.47 10.93 3.34
N ASN A 11 7.15 11.84 4.25
CA ASN A 11 6.85 11.59 5.66
C ASN A 11 5.61 10.70 5.79
N THR A 12 5.70 9.42 5.43
CA THR A 12 4.65 8.44 5.66
C THR A 12 4.64 8.13 7.14
N SER A 13 3.50 8.36 7.80
CA SER A 13 3.26 7.92 9.17
C SER A 13 3.59 6.43 9.30
N VAL A 14 4.50 6.08 10.21
CA VAL A 14 4.75 4.67 10.54
C VAL A 14 3.53 4.17 11.29
N LEU A 15 2.95 3.06 10.83
CA LEU A 15 1.77 2.46 11.44
C LEU A 15 2.14 1.88 12.80
N THR A 16 1.20 1.92 13.74
CA THR A 16 1.24 1.01 14.90
C THR A 16 1.09 -0.44 14.42
N LYS A 17 1.50 -1.42 15.24
CA LYS A 17 1.34 -2.84 14.89
C LYS A 17 -0.13 -3.18 14.60
N ASP A 18 -1.05 -2.67 15.40
CA ASP A 18 -2.50 -2.90 15.21
C ASP A 18 -2.99 -2.33 13.88
N GLN A 19 -2.64 -1.08 13.56
CA GLN A 19 -3.01 -0.47 12.27
C GLN A 19 -2.41 -1.21 11.07
N PHE A 20 -1.17 -1.68 11.19
CA PHE A 20 -0.54 -2.52 10.17
C PHE A 20 -1.33 -3.82 9.97
N GLN A 21 -1.71 -4.49 11.07
CA GLN A 21 -2.46 -5.76 10.99
C GLN A 21 -3.86 -5.55 10.42
N GLU A 22 -4.58 -4.52 10.84
CA GLU A 22 -5.91 -4.17 10.30
C GLU A 22 -5.86 -3.90 8.79
N LEU A 23 -4.85 -3.16 8.32
CA LEU A 23 -4.67 -2.92 6.88
C LEU A 23 -4.48 -4.22 6.11
N ILE A 24 -3.61 -5.09 6.61
CA ILE A 24 -3.27 -6.37 5.97
C ILE A 24 -4.46 -7.35 6.00
N LEU A 25 -5.21 -7.42 7.10
CA LEU A 25 -6.45 -8.19 7.20
C LEU A 25 -7.54 -7.62 6.30
N GLY A 26 -7.64 -6.30 6.16
CA GLY A 26 -8.54 -5.66 5.21
C GLY A 26 -8.26 -6.09 3.77
N LEU A 27 -6.98 -6.11 3.36
CA LEU A 27 -6.58 -6.62 2.04
C LEU A 27 -6.90 -8.11 1.88
N GLU A 28 -6.67 -8.92 2.92
CA GLU A 28 -7.03 -10.34 2.95
C GLU A 28 -8.53 -10.54 2.66
N LEU A 29 -9.38 -9.78 3.37
CA LEU A 29 -10.85 -9.84 3.28
C LEU A 29 -11.42 -9.46 1.91
N THR A 30 -10.69 -8.69 1.11
CA THR A 30 -11.13 -8.35 -0.26
C THR A 30 -11.25 -9.57 -1.17
N GLY A 31 -10.60 -10.69 -0.83
CA GLY A 31 -10.49 -11.88 -1.67
C GLY A 31 -9.73 -11.66 -2.98
N SER A 32 -9.26 -10.44 -3.24
CA SER A 32 -8.58 -10.06 -4.48
C SER A 32 -7.07 -10.31 -4.39
N PRO A 33 -6.37 -10.54 -5.51
CA PRO A 33 -4.91 -10.54 -5.50
C PRO A 33 -4.38 -9.15 -5.14
N PHE A 34 -3.37 -9.08 -4.28
CA PHE A 34 -2.77 -7.84 -3.84
C PHE A 34 -1.24 -7.91 -3.73
N LEU A 35 -0.60 -6.77 -4.01
CA LEU A 35 0.78 -6.49 -3.67
C LEU A 35 0.78 -5.26 -2.77
N VAL A 36 1.38 -5.36 -1.59
CA VAL A 36 1.42 -4.27 -0.64
C VAL A 36 2.84 -4.03 -0.16
N ARG A 37 3.27 -2.77 -0.26
CA ARG A 37 4.57 -2.31 0.25
C ARG A 37 4.35 -1.52 1.52
N LEU A 38 4.89 -2.01 2.64
CA LEU A 38 4.78 -1.39 3.96
C LEU A 38 6.14 -1.25 4.62
N LYS A 39 6.28 -0.25 5.48
CA LYS A 39 7.40 -0.21 6.44
C LYS A 39 7.04 -1.13 7.62
N PRO A 40 8.03 -1.72 8.29
CA PRO A 40 7.81 -2.34 9.61
C PRO A 40 7.08 -1.34 10.53
N PRO A 41 6.05 -1.77 11.27
CA PRO A 41 5.35 -0.90 12.21
C PRO A 41 6.24 -0.50 13.39
N ILE A 42 5.79 0.50 14.14
CA ILE A 42 6.53 1.03 15.31
C ILE A 42 6.84 -0.12 16.29
N GLY A 43 8.12 -0.27 16.65
CA GLY A 43 8.58 -1.26 17.61
C GLY A 43 8.75 -2.68 17.06
N VAL A 44 8.71 -2.85 15.74
CA VAL A 44 8.97 -4.14 15.05
C VAL A 44 10.08 -3.95 14.02
N GLU A 45 11.01 -4.90 13.93
CA GLU A 45 12.18 -4.78 13.05
C GLU A 45 11.83 -5.10 11.59
N THR A 46 10.94 -6.06 11.37
CA THR A 46 10.57 -6.51 10.02
C THR A 46 9.06 -6.54 9.80
N VAL A 47 8.66 -6.55 8.53
CA VAL A 47 7.25 -6.73 8.15
C VAL A 47 6.75 -8.12 8.53
N ASP A 48 7.59 -9.14 8.35
CA ASP A 48 7.24 -10.54 8.59
C ASP A 48 6.91 -10.79 10.07
N GLU A 49 7.67 -10.18 10.99
CA GLU A 49 7.39 -10.21 12.44
C GLU A 49 6.06 -9.55 12.85
N ALA A 50 5.54 -8.65 12.02
CA ALA A 50 4.29 -7.94 12.28
C ALA A 50 3.06 -8.64 11.71
N LEU A 51 3.22 -9.64 10.84
CA LEU A 51 2.11 -10.33 10.19
C LEU A 51 1.24 -11.10 11.21
N PRO A 52 -0.10 -11.15 11.00
CA PRO A 52 -0.96 -12.02 11.79
C PRO A 52 -0.55 -13.49 11.66
N GLU A 53 -0.76 -14.28 12.72
CA GLU A 53 -0.44 -15.71 12.70
C GLU A 53 -1.14 -16.42 11.52
N GLY A 54 -0.39 -17.24 10.78
CA GLY A 54 -0.89 -18.00 9.63
C GLY A 54 -1.28 -17.16 8.41
N PHE A 55 -1.01 -15.84 8.41
CA PHE A 55 -1.41 -14.94 7.33
C PHE A 55 -0.87 -15.37 5.96
N GLU A 56 0.42 -15.68 5.86
CA GLU A 56 1.07 -16.05 4.59
C GLU A 56 0.40 -17.26 3.93
N GLU A 57 0.00 -18.26 4.73
CA GLU A 57 -0.71 -19.43 4.24
C GLU A 57 -2.09 -19.07 3.68
N ARG A 58 -2.83 -18.19 4.36
CA ARG A 58 -4.18 -17.75 3.93
C ARG A 58 -4.17 -16.90 2.67
N VAL A 59 -3.05 -16.24 2.37
CA VAL A 59 -2.91 -15.39 1.17
C VAL A 59 -2.00 -16.00 0.10
N ARG A 60 -1.51 -17.23 0.30
CA ARG A 60 -0.59 -17.89 -0.62
C ARG A 60 -1.12 -17.86 -2.05
N GLY A 61 -0.29 -17.39 -2.98
CA GLY A 61 -0.61 -17.30 -4.40
C GLY A 61 -1.48 -16.11 -4.81
N ARG A 62 -1.94 -15.28 -3.85
CA ARG A 62 -2.73 -14.07 -4.14
C ARG A 62 -2.19 -12.81 -3.46
N GLY A 63 -1.50 -12.91 -2.34
CA GLY A 63 -1.02 -11.77 -1.56
C GLY A 63 0.49 -11.75 -1.42
N ILE A 64 1.09 -10.57 -1.58
CA ILE A 64 2.51 -10.32 -1.30
C ILE A 64 2.62 -9.08 -0.41
N VAL A 65 3.29 -9.22 0.74
CA VAL A 65 3.65 -8.11 1.62
C VAL A 65 5.15 -7.91 1.54
N HIS A 66 5.59 -6.70 1.16
CA HIS A 66 7.00 -6.40 0.93
C HIS A 66 7.47 -5.24 1.81
N GLY A 67 8.49 -5.49 2.65
CA GLY A 67 9.09 -4.47 3.53
C GLY A 67 10.05 -3.51 2.83
N GLY A 68 10.62 -3.95 1.70
CA GLY A 68 11.67 -3.23 0.99
C GLY A 68 11.16 -2.10 0.09
N TRP A 69 12.10 -1.55 -0.68
CA TRP A 69 11.78 -0.66 -1.78
C TRP A 69 11.27 -1.44 -3.00
N VAL A 70 10.44 -0.79 -3.82
CA VAL A 70 9.92 -1.34 -5.09
C VAL A 70 9.96 -0.28 -6.19
N GLN A 71 10.07 -0.72 -7.43
CA GLN A 71 9.91 0.12 -8.61
C GLN A 71 8.43 0.42 -8.87
N GLN A 72 7.85 1.34 -8.10
CA GLN A 72 6.42 1.68 -8.13
C GLN A 72 5.90 1.97 -9.55
N GLN A 73 6.64 2.74 -10.35
CA GLN A 73 6.27 3.06 -11.73
C GLN A 73 6.11 1.82 -12.62
N LEU A 74 6.97 0.82 -12.44
CA LEU A 74 6.90 -0.44 -13.19
C LEU A 74 5.72 -1.30 -12.74
N ILE A 75 5.37 -1.25 -11.45
CA ILE A 75 4.21 -1.94 -10.93
C ILE A 75 2.93 -1.29 -11.49
N LEU A 76 2.83 0.04 -11.43
CA LEU A 76 1.65 0.78 -11.90
C LEU A 76 1.45 0.73 -13.41
N SER A 77 2.51 0.49 -14.19
CA SER A 77 2.40 0.30 -15.64
C SER A 77 2.05 -1.13 -16.05
N HIS A 78 2.08 -2.08 -15.11
CA HIS A 78 1.82 -3.49 -15.40
C HIS A 78 0.30 -3.74 -15.58
N PRO A 79 -0.13 -4.39 -16.68
CA PRO A 79 -1.55 -4.55 -17.01
C PRO A 79 -2.38 -5.35 -15.99
N SER A 80 -1.72 -6.18 -15.17
CA SER A 80 -2.39 -6.91 -14.07
C SER A 80 -2.77 -6.03 -12.87
N VAL A 81 -2.23 -4.82 -12.76
CA VAL A 81 -2.57 -3.86 -11.71
C VAL A 81 -3.76 -3.03 -12.20
N GLY A 82 -4.90 -3.20 -11.53
CA GLY A 82 -6.14 -2.52 -11.89
C GLY A 82 -6.52 -1.43 -10.90
N CYS A 83 -5.96 -1.47 -9.69
CA CYS A 83 -6.28 -0.53 -8.63
C CYS A 83 -5.02 -0.19 -7.83
N PHE A 84 -4.82 1.10 -7.57
CA PHE A 84 -3.76 1.63 -6.75
C PHE A 84 -4.34 2.34 -5.52
N ILE A 85 -4.07 1.80 -4.34
CA ILE A 85 -4.39 2.41 -3.06
C ILE A 85 -3.20 3.30 -2.68
N SER A 86 -3.46 4.61 -2.67
CA SER A 86 -2.43 5.63 -2.49
C SER A 86 -2.76 6.51 -1.30
N HIS A 87 -1.74 6.97 -0.57
CA HIS A 87 -1.93 8.00 0.46
C HIS A 87 -2.08 9.41 -0.13
N ALA A 88 -2.12 9.57 -1.47
CA ALA A 88 -2.20 10.86 -2.16
C ALA A 88 -1.02 11.80 -1.85
N GLY A 89 0.17 11.24 -1.60
CA GLY A 89 1.37 12.03 -1.49
C GLY A 89 1.88 12.47 -2.86
N PHE A 90 2.49 13.64 -2.94
CA PHE A 90 2.78 14.35 -4.20
C PHE A 90 3.55 13.48 -5.23
N GLY A 91 4.55 12.73 -4.79
CA GLY A 91 5.31 11.82 -5.66
C GLY A 91 4.47 10.68 -6.23
N SER A 92 3.54 10.15 -5.43
CA SER A 92 2.60 9.12 -5.88
C SER A 92 1.47 9.68 -6.75
N MET A 93 1.10 10.95 -6.59
CA MET A 93 0.04 11.58 -7.40
C MET A 93 0.40 11.57 -8.88
N TYR A 94 1.62 12.00 -9.23
CA TYR A 94 2.04 12.06 -10.62
C TYR A 94 2.04 10.68 -11.27
N GLU A 95 2.55 9.67 -10.55
CA GLU A 95 2.57 8.28 -11.01
C GLU A 95 1.16 7.68 -11.14
N SER A 96 0.24 8.10 -10.28
CA SER A 96 -1.18 7.71 -10.36
C SER A 96 -1.85 8.29 -11.59
N LEU A 97 -1.64 9.59 -11.88
CA LEU A 97 -2.26 10.31 -13.00
C LEU A 97 -1.85 9.75 -14.37
N ILE A 98 -0.64 9.22 -14.49
CA ILE A 98 -0.14 8.60 -15.72
C ILE A 98 -0.46 7.10 -15.82
N SER A 99 -0.99 6.50 -14.75
CA SER A 99 -1.38 5.09 -14.74
C SER A 99 -2.78 4.91 -15.32
N SER A 100 -3.09 3.68 -15.76
CA SER A 100 -4.46 3.28 -16.13
C SER A 100 -5.24 2.67 -14.95
N CYS A 101 -4.69 2.74 -13.74
CA CYS A 101 -5.28 2.15 -12.54
C CYS A 101 -6.43 3.00 -12.00
N GLN A 102 -7.45 2.36 -11.44
CA GLN A 102 -8.37 3.04 -10.54
C GLN A 102 -7.62 3.46 -9.27
N ILE A 103 -7.75 4.72 -8.86
CA ILE A 103 -7.05 5.23 -7.67
C ILE A 103 -8.01 5.26 -6.48
N VAL A 104 -7.57 4.71 -5.35
CA VAL A 104 -8.25 4.82 -4.06
C VAL A 104 -7.35 5.59 -3.11
N THR A 105 -7.81 6.76 -2.67
CA THR A 105 -7.01 7.64 -1.79
C THR A 105 -7.30 7.37 -0.32
N VAL A 106 -6.25 7.09 0.46
CA VAL A 106 -6.29 6.92 1.92
C VAL A 106 -5.28 7.90 2.54
N PRO A 107 -5.60 9.19 2.64
CA PRO A 107 -4.69 10.20 3.16
C PRO A 107 -4.42 10.04 4.66
N HIS A 108 -3.19 10.34 5.08
CA HIS A 108 -2.74 10.22 6.48
C HIS A 108 -2.25 11.56 7.08
N THR A 109 -1.67 12.45 6.27
CA THR A 109 -1.12 13.75 6.72
C THR A 109 -1.82 14.93 6.06
N ALA A 110 -1.71 16.12 6.66
CA ALA A 110 -2.49 17.31 6.27
C ALA A 110 -2.50 17.61 4.76
N ASP A 111 -1.33 17.63 4.12
CA ASP A 111 -1.16 17.87 2.68
C ASP A 111 -1.82 16.79 1.80
N GLN A 112 -1.79 15.54 2.25
CA GLN A 112 -2.39 14.41 1.55
C GLN A 112 -3.91 14.52 1.46
N PHE A 113 -4.58 15.11 2.46
CA PHE A 113 -6.02 15.31 2.41
C PHE A 113 -6.44 16.29 1.30
N GLU A 114 -5.68 17.37 1.11
CA GLU A 114 -5.95 18.30 0.01
C GLU A 114 -5.62 17.68 -1.34
N ASN A 115 -4.50 16.96 -1.44
CA ASN A 115 -4.14 16.21 -2.64
C ASN A 115 -5.22 15.19 -3.05
N ALA A 116 -5.77 14.45 -2.08
CA ALA A 116 -6.82 13.48 -2.34
C ALA A 116 -8.08 14.11 -2.95
N LYS A 117 -8.46 15.32 -2.49
CA LYS A 117 -9.59 16.08 -3.06
C LYS A 117 -9.35 16.53 -4.50
N VAL A 118 -8.10 16.73 -4.90
CA VAL A 118 -7.75 17.11 -6.28
C VAL A 118 -7.77 15.90 -7.22
N MET A 119 -7.53 14.70 -6.69
CA MET A 119 -7.49 13.45 -7.46
C MET A 119 -8.86 12.78 -7.65
N THR A 120 -9.90 13.21 -6.93
CA THR A 120 -11.25 12.63 -6.92
C THR A 120 -12.29 13.65 -7.32
#